data_AF-A0A9P0DXJ4-F1
#
_entry.id   AF-A0A9P0DXJ4-F1
#
_cell.length_a   1.000
_cell.length_b   1.000
_cell.length_c   1.000
_cell.angle_alpha   90.00
_cell.angle_beta   90.00
_cell.angle_gamma   90.00
#
_symmetry.space_group_name_H-M   'P 1'
#
loop_
_entity.id
_entity.type
_entity.pdbx_description
1 polymer ?
#
loop_
_entity_poly.entity_id
_entity_poly.type
_entity_poly.pdbx_seq_one_letter_code
_entity_poly.pdbx_strand_id
1 'polypeptide(L)'
;MFEVVKYRCFFFHLSAFLHYFQAMILLLNHLFIVISCSLFCTAVKRDAPNLRIIGGQETTIIEAPYIASLQRRRGSLAVHICGAVIITRRYLLTAGHCVTDISDELKQGNKEYILLSAKKYIISTGSKYTERGLITRVKRFFVHESYDPTELFYDFGAIALVKNLEFDIETQPAKLPHGNITETSALLNNYSNHRTICKAYGWGVSTARTYSGLKVVDLLMVTADACQESLTKKDLGMINSKIQFCTLEETGKKDACQGDSGGPLSCNGVVWGLVSWGEGCARPGNPAVFARMDVAKNWLEQDVYNIPLQSTSSAQYDIPDEKIIYILILRACFILRRTYYLLK
;
A
#
# COMPACT_ATOMS: atom_id res chain seq x y z
N MET A 1 56.70 36.95 -47.20
CA MET A 1 56.89 36.04 -46.04
C MET A 1 56.30 36.59 -44.73
N PHE A 2 56.14 37.91 -44.56
CA PHE A 2 55.56 38.52 -43.34
C PHE A 2 54.02 38.44 -43.22
N GLU A 3 53.26 38.35 -44.31
CA GLU A 3 51.79 38.31 -44.22
C GLU A 3 51.22 36.98 -43.73
N VAL A 4 51.81 35.85 -44.12
CA VAL A 4 51.29 34.50 -43.78
C VAL A 4 51.36 34.20 -42.27
N VAL A 5 52.31 34.80 -41.55
CA VAL A 5 52.44 34.64 -40.09
C VAL A 5 51.37 35.43 -39.33
N LYS A 6 50.96 36.60 -39.83
CA LYS A 6 49.88 37.41 -39.24
C LYS A 6 48.53 36.68 -39.31
N TYR A 7 48.22 36.04 -40.44
CA TYR A 7 46.97 35.28 -40.59
C TYR A 7 46.92 34.06 -39.68
N ARG A 8 48.03 33.33 -39.49
CA ARG A 8 48.07 32.17 -38.58
C ARG A 8 47.86 32.56 -37.11
N CYS A 9 48.47 33.65 -36.63
CA CYS A 9 48.20 34.15 -35.27
C CYS A 9 46.75 34.64 -35.10
N PHE A 10 46.18 35.28 -36.13
CA PHE A 10 44.78 35.74 -36.09
C PHE A 10 43.79 34.58 -36.01
N PHE A 11 43.99 33.51 -36.80
CA PHE A 11 43.15 32.31 -36.73
C PHE A 11 43.30 31.54 -35.40
N PHE A 12 44.51 31.51 -34.82
CA PHE A 12 44.73 30.86 -33.53
C PHE A 12 44.04 31.62 -32.38
N HIS A 13 44.12 32.96 -32.39
CA HIS A 13 43.40 33.79 -31.43
C HIS A 13 41.88 33.75 -31.61
N LEU A 14 41.39 33.69 -32.85
CA LEU A 14 39.95 33.57 -33.12
C LEU A 14 39.40 32.21 -32.66
N SER A 15 40.15 31.12 -32.87
CA SER A 15 39.79 29.79 -32.37
C SER A 15 39.76 29.77 -30.83
N ALA A 16 40.80 30.29 -30.17
CA ALA A 16 40.82 30.36 -28.70
C ALA A 16 39.67 31.21 -28.14
N PHE A 17 39.34 32.33 -28.81
CA PHE A 17 38.22 33.19 -28.45
C PHE A 17 36.86 32.48 -28.60
N LEU A 18 36.66 31.73 -29.68
CA LEU A 18 35.45 30.93 -29.89
C LEU A 18 35.28 29.83 -28.83
N HIS A 19 36.36 29.14 -28.45
CA HIS A 19 36.31 28.12 -27.38
C HIS A 19 35.99 28.74 -26.02
N TYR A 20 36.57 29.92 -25.72
CA TYR A 20 36.29 30.64 -24.48
C TYR A 20 34.83 31.13 -24.41
N PHE A 21 34.32 31.63 -25.54
CA PHE A 21 32.93 32.07 -25.66
C PHE A 21 31.94 30.90 -25.48
N GLN A 22 32.26 29.74 -26.06
CA GLN A 22 31.44 28.53 -25.92
C GLN A 22 31.45 27.97 -24.49
N ALA A 23 32.60 28.00 -23.81
CA ALA A 23 32.69 27.64 -22.39
C ALA A 23 31.88 28.58 -21.48
N MET A 24 31.89 29.88 -21.78
CA MET A 24 31.12 30.88 -21.03
C MET A 24 29.60 30.68 -21.19
N ILE A 25 29.14 30.34 -22.40
CA ILE A 25 27.73 30.00 -22.66
C ILE A 25 27.30 28.74 -21.89
N LEU A 26 28.16 27.71 -21.85
CA LEU A 26 27.87 26.49 -21.09
C LEU A 26 27.79 26.74 -19.59
N LEU A 27 28.69 27.58 -19.05
CA LEU A 27 28.66 27.99 -17.64
C LEU A 27 27.41 28.80 -17.29
N LEU A 28 27.00 29.73 -18.17
CA LEU A 28 25.77 30.52 -18.00
C LEU A 28 24.52 29.63 -18.06
N ASN A 29 24.48 28.63 -18.95
CA ASN A 29 23.40 27.66 -19.01
C ASN A 29 23.34 26.77 -17.76
N HIS A 30 24.48 26.30 -17.25
CA HIS A 30 24.52 25.55 -15.99
C HIS A 30 24.06 26.39 -14.80
N LEU A 31 24.48 27.66 -14.73
CA LEU A 31 24.04 28.58 -13.69
C LEU A 31 22.52 28.84 -13.78
N PHE A 32 21.97 29.00 -14.99
CA PHE A 32 20.54 29.16 -15.21
C PHE A 32 19.74 27.90 -14.83
N ILE A 33 20.28 26.70 -15.08
CA ILE A 33 19.68 25.43 -14.65
C ILE A 33 19.71 25.31 -13.13
N VAL A 34 20.81 25.65 -12.46
CA VAL A 34 20.92 25.61 -11.00
C VAL A 34 19.97 26.64 -10.35
N ILE A 35 19.92 27.85 -10.88
CA ILE A 35 19.03 28.91 -10.38
C ILE A 35 17.56 28.53 -10.61
N SER A 36 17.20 28.01 -11.78
CA SER A 36 15.83 27.54 -12.03
C SER A 36 15.45 26.34 -11.16
N CYS A 37 16.37 25.39 -10.89
CA CYS A 37 16.15 24.31 -9.91
C CYS A 37 15.94 24.84 -8.49
N SER A 38 16.67 25.87 -8.08
CA SER A 38 16.53 26.47 -6.74
C SER A 38 15.23 27.26 -6.58
N LEU A 39 14.77 27.96 -7.64
CA LEU A 39 13.49 28.68 -7.66
C LEU A 39 12.27 27.73 -7.78
N PHE A 40 12.43 26.57 -8.41
CA PHE A 40 11.39 25.53 -8.41
C PHE A 40 11.33 24.72 -7.10
N CYS A 41 12.38 24.78 -6.26
CA CYS A 41 12.37 24.12 -4.95
C CYS A 41 11.54 24.88 -3.89
N THR A 42 11.15 26.12 -4.15
CA THR A 42 10.23 26.89 -3.30
C THR A 42 8.76 26.77 -3.71
N ALA A 43 8.44 25.90 -4.68
CA ALA A 43 7.06 25.66 -5.09
C ALA A 43 6.29 24.84 -4.03
N VAL A 44 5.42 25.55 -3.31
CA VAL A 44 4.15 25.05 -2.74
C VAL A 44 4.30 24.04 -1.60
N LYS A 45 4.45 24.54 -0.37
CA LYS A 45 3.83 23.89 0.80
C LYS A 45 2.31 23.97 0.61
N ARG A 46 1.72 22.99 -0.07
CA ARG A 46 0.32 22.64 0.18
C ARG A 46 0.34 21.86 1.49
N ASP A 47 -0.30 22.39 2.52
CA ASP A 47 -0.73 21.58 3.66
C ASP A 47 -1.67 20.50 3.11
N ALA A 48 -1.10 19.36 2.75
CA ALA A 48 -1.88 18.17 2.50
C ALA A 48 -2.41 17.72 3.88
N PRO A 49 -3.72 17.45 4.02
CA PRO A 49 -4.25 16.93 5.27
C PRO A 49 -3.48 15.65 5.65
N ASN A 50 -3.12 15.50 6.93
CA ASN A 50 -2.39 14.32 7.40
C ASN A 50 -3.25 13.05 7.20
N LEU A 51 -2.87 12.20 6.24
CA LEU A 51 -3.56 10.97 5.81
C LEU A 51 -3.25 9.75 6.71
N ARG A 52 -3.36 9.90 8.04
CA ARG A 52 -2.99 8.86 9.03
C ARG A 52 -4.19 8.52 9.92
N ILE A 53 -4.10 7.45 10.71
CA ILE A 53 -4.95 7.30 11.91
C ILE A 53 -4.90 8.62 12.68
N ILE A 54 -6.04 9.28 12.77
CA ILE A 54 -6.22 10.58 13.42
C ILE A 54 -6.55 10.30 14.88
N GLY A 55 -5.93 11.05 15.81
CA GLY A 55 -6.06 10.82 17.25
C GLY A 55 -5.58 9.47 17.77
N GLY A 56 -4.94 8.67 16.92
CA GLY A 56 -4.29 7.43 17.31
C GLY A 56 -2.93 7.66 17.94
N GLN A 57 -2.57 6.78 18.86
CA GLN A 57 -1.27 6.75 19.51
C GLN A 57 -0.34 5.76 18.80
N GLU A 58 0.97 5.98 18.92
CA GLU A 58 1.94 4.97 18.46
C GLU A 58 1.77 3.69 19.27
N THR A 59 1.94 2.56 18.59
CA THR A 59 1.91 1.23 19.20
C THR A 59 3.09 0.39 18.70
N THR A 60 3.22 -0.83 19.21
CA THR A 60 4.21 -1.82 18.82
C THR A 60 3.56 -2.93 17.99
N ILE A 61 4.35 -3.63 17.18
CA ILE A 61 3.83 -4.77 16.44
C ILE A 61 3.40 -5.93 17.37
N ILE A 62 3.95 -6.01 18.59
CA ILE A 62 3.62 -7.04 19.59
C ILE A 62 2.18 -6.89 20.11
N GLU A 63 1.60 -5.69 20.07
CA GLU A 63 0.18 -5.49 20.46
C GLU A 63 -0.80 -6.01 19.39
N ALA A 64 -0.37 -6.07 18.14
CA ALA A 64 -1.16 -6.56 17.02
C ALA A 64 -0.30 -7.42 16.07
N PRO A 65 0.25 -8.56 16.51
CA PRO A 65 1.20 -9.36 15.73
C PRO A 65 0.57 -10.01 14.50
N TYR A 66 -0.75 -9.89 14.36
CA TYR A 66 -1.54 -10.35 13.23
C TYR A 66 -1.71 -9.31 12.12
N ILE A 67 -1.31 -8.05 12.33
CA ILE A 67 -1.38 -7.03 11.27
C ILE A 67 -0.21 -7.19 10.29
N ALA A 68 -0.52 -7.02 9.01
CA ALA A 68 0.45 -7.00 7.94
C ALA A 68 0.21 -5.81 7.01
N SER A 69 1.26 -5.34 6.35
CA SER A 69 1.19 -4.29 5.35
C SER A 69 1.19 -4.91 3.95
N LEU A 70 0.11 -4.75 3.20
CA LEU A 70 0.10 -5.01 1.75
C LEU A 70 0.76 -3.82 1.02
N GLN A 71 1.75 -4.12 0.19
CA GLN A 71 2.54 -3.10 -0.50
C GLN A 71 2.63 -3.34 -1.99
N ARG A 72 2.51 -2.26 -2.76
CA ARG A 72 2.77 -2.25 -4.19
C ARG A 72 4.23 -1.88 -4.46
N ARG A 73 4.91 -2.73 -5.24
CA ARG A 73 6.27 -2.49 -5.73
C ARG A 73 6.23 -1.46 -6.87
N ARG A 74 7.09 -0.45 -6.78
CA ARG A 74 7.36 0.56 -7.81
C ARG A 74 8.88 0.70 -7.97
N GLY A 75 9.45 -0.05 -8.90
CA GLY A 75 10.91 -0.13 -9.07
C GLY A 75 11.58 -0.74 -7.84
N SER A 76 12.51 0.01 -7.24
CA SER A 76 13.19 -0.35 -5.98
C SER A 76 12.39 -0.01 -4.72
N LEU A 77 11.29 0.72 -4.84
CA LEU A 77 10.45 1.14 -3.72
C LEU A 77 9.25 0.19 -3.54
N ALA A 78 8.81 0.02 -2.30
CA ALA A 78 7.55 -0.59 -1.97
C ALA A 78 6.70 0.41 -1.18
N VAL A 79 5.45 0.56 -1.60
CA VAL A 79 4.53 1.57 -1.04
C VAL A 79 3.36 0.83 -0.41
N HIS A 80 3.12 1.11 0.87
CA HIS A 80 1.93 0.65 1.58
C HIS A 80 0.66 1.12 0.87
N ILE A 81 -0.30 0.20 0.68
CA ILE A 81 -1.59 0.51 0.06
C ILE A 81 -2.78 0.14 0.96
N CYS A 82 -2.63 -0.94 1.71
CA CYS A 82 -3.68 -1.50 2.56
C CYS A 82 -3.06 -2.29 3.71
N GLY A 83 -3.83 -2.45 4.78
CA GLY A 83 -3.62 -3.46 5.79
C GLY A 83 -4.03 -4.86 5.31
N ALA A 84 -3.57 -5.86 6.04
CA ALA A 84 -4.01 -7.24 5.94
C ALA A 84 -3.90 -7.91 7.32
N VAL A 85 -4.57 -9.03 7.49
CA VAL A 85 -4.67 -9.78 8.75
C VAL A 85 -4.18 -11.21 8.53
N ILE A 86 -3.19 -11.63 9.31
CA ILE A 86 -2.67 -12.99 9.29
C ILE A 86 -3.74 -13.93 9.86
N ILE A 87 -4.17 -14.91 9.07
CA ILE A 87 -5.15 -15.93 9.50
C ILE A 87 -4.50 -17.31 9.65
N THR A 88 -3.51 -17.61 8.82
CA THR A 88 -2.72 -18.85 8.89
C THR A 88 -1.27 -18.55 8.51
N ARG A 89 -0.40 -19.57 8.56
CA ARG A 89 0.98 -19.43 8.08
C ARG A 89 1.06 -19.05 6.59
N ARG A 90 0.03 -19.31 5.80
CA ARG A 90 0.09 -19.20 4.34
C ARG A 90 -0.87 -18.18 3.75
N TYR A 91 -1.91 -17.82 4.49
CA TYR A 91 -2.98 -16.95 4.02
C TYR A 91 -3.15 -15.76 4.95
N LEU A 92 -3.46 -14.61 4.35
CA LEU A 92 -3.91 -13.40 5.01
C LEU A 92 -5.28 -12.99 4.45
N LEU A 93 -6.09 -12.33 5.27
CA LEU A 93 -7.29 -11.60 4.84
C LEU A 93 -6.98 -10.12 4.65
N THR A 94 -7.73 -9.47 3.76
CA THR A 94 -7.73 -8.02 3.53
C THR A 94 -9.09 -7.64 2.93
N ALA A 95 -9.29 -6.39 2.54
CA ALA A 95 -10.51 -5.98 1.83
C ALA A 95 -10.48 -6.42 0.36
N GLY A 96 -11.64 -6.67 -0.23
CA GLY A 96 -11.79 -6.99 -1.65
C GLY A 96 -11.25 -5.88 -2.54
N HIS A 97 -11.59 -4.63 -2.22
CA HIS A 97 -11.09 -3.46 -2.95
C HIS A 97 -9.56 -3.29 -2.88
N CYS A 98 -8.89 -3.89 -1.89
CA CYS A 98 -7.42 -3.89 -1.79
C CYS A 98 -6.74 -4.86 -2.75
N VAL A 99 -7.49 -5.82 -3.31
CA VAL A 99 -6.98 -6.88 -4.20
C VAL A 99 -7.58 -6.84 -5.60
N THR A 100 -8.44 -5.85 -5.86
CA THR A 100 -9.03 -5.56 -7.16
C THR A 100 -8.65 -4.19 -7.69
N ASP A 101 -8.79 -3.99 -9.00
CA ASP A 101 -8.72 -2.70 -9.67
C ASP A 101 -10.02 -2.51 -10.48
N ILE A 102 -10.56 -1.30 -10.49
CA ILE A 102 -11.75 -0.93 -11.25
C ILE A 102 -11.22 -0.13 -12.45
N SER A 103 -11.22 -0.72 -13.64
CA SER A 103 -10.79 0.00 -14.85
C SER A 103 -11.99 0.49 -15.67
N ASP A 104 -11.86 1.70 -16.22
CA ASP A 104 -12.86 2.31 -17.10
C ASP A 104 -13.16 1.46 -18.35
N GLU A 105 -12.21 0.60 -18.75
CA GLU A 105 -12.33 -0.32 -19.89
C GLU A 105 -13.23 -1.54 -19.61
N LEU A 106 -13.56 -1.83 -18.34
CA LEU A 106 -14.33 -3.03 -17.94
C LEU A 106 -15.86 -2.88 -18.05
N LYS A 107 -16.36 -1.71 -18.49
CA LYS A 107 -17.79 -1.53 -18.80
C LYS A 107 -18.33 -2.43 -19.93
N GLN A 108 -17.47 -3.25 -20.55
CA GLN A 108 -17.82 -4.14 -21.67
C GLN A 108 -17.80 -5.65 -21.35
N GLY A 109 -17.51 -6.06 -20.11
CA GLY A 109 -17.58 -7.46 -19.71
C GLY A 109 -18.09 -7.58 -18.27
N ASN A 110 -18.97 -8.55 -18.01
CA ASN A 110 -19.76 -8.73 -16.77
C ASN A 110 -19.01 -8.82 -15.42
N LYS A 111 -17.71 -8.47 -15.34
CA LYS A 111 -16.97 -8.30 -14.10
C LYS A 111 -16.52 -6.85 -14.00
N GLU A 112 -17.14 -6.12 -13.08
CA GLU A 112 -16.89 -4.69 -12.81
C GLU A 112 -15.49 -4.41 -12.21
N TYR A 113 -14.66 -5.45 -12.06
CA TYR A 113 -13.31 -5.36 -11.51
C TYR A 113 -12.36 -6.42 -12.12
N ILE A 114 -11.06 -6.17 -11.98
CA ILE A 114 -9.99 -7.15 -12.24
C ILE A 114 -9.19 -7.43 -10.97
N LEU A 115 -8.74 -8.67 -10.80
CA LEU A 115 -7.81 -9.02 -9.72
C LEU A 115 -6.41 -8.44 -9.98
N LEU A 116 -5.78 -7.96 -8.92
CA LEU A 116 -4.42 -7.42 -8.99
C LEU A 116 -3.37 -8.48 -9.36
N SER A 117 -2.31 -8.05 -10.02
CA SER A 117 -1.19 -8.95 -10.39
C SER A 117 -0.27 -9.19 -9.19
N ALA A 118 -0.30 -10.40 -8.61
CA ALA A 118 0.53 -10.81 -7.47
C ALA A 118 2.02 -10.44 -7.58
N LYS A 119 2.61 -10.48 -8.79
CA LYS A 119 4.03 -10.15 -9.04
C LYS A 119 4.41 -8.71 -8.62
N LYS A 120 3.44 -7.80 -8.61
CA LYS A 120 3.63 -6.39 -8.26
C LYS A 120 3.50 -6.13 -6.75
N TYR A 121 3.16 -7.13 -5.94
CA TYR A 121 2.84 -6.92 -4.53
C TYR A 121 3.69 -7.79 -3.60
N ILE A 122 3.90 -7.27 -2.40
CA ILE A 122 4.56 -7.94 -1.27
C ILE A 122 3.78 -7.68 0.01
N ILE A 123 4.03 -8.52 1.00
CA ILE A 123 3.53 -8.40 2.35
C ILE A 123 4.71 -8.13 3.27
N SER A 124 4.58 -7.13 4.13
CA SER A 124 5.51 -6.88 5.26
C SER A 124 4.81 -7.22 6.58
N THR A 125 5.49 -7.99 7.42
CA THR A 125 5.02 -8.47 8.74
C THR A 125 6.09 -8.24 9.80
N GLY A 126 5.70 -8.22 11.09
CA GLY A 126 6.67 -8.19 12.19
C GLY A 126 7.41 -6.86 12.33
N SER A 127 6.77 -5.73 12.09
CA SER A 127 7.43 -4.43 12.19
C SER A 127 6.51 -3.30 12.61
N LYS A 128 7.06 -2.37 13.40
CA LYS A 128 6.42 -1.09 13.71
C LYS A 128 6.30 -0.20 12.47
N TYR A 129 7.14 -0.31 11.46
CA TYR A 129 7.12 0.53 10.26
C TYR A 129 6.72 -0.27 9.02
N THR A 130 6.04 0.36 8.06
CA THR A 130 5.59 -0.34 6.85
C THR A 130 6.74 -0.99 6.07
N GLU A 131 7.83 -0.28 5.87
CA GLU A 131 8.96 -0.65 5.02
C GLU A 131 10.00 -1.54 5.70
N ARG A 132 9.87 -1.72 7.01
CA ARG A 132 10.72 -2.60 7.82
C ARG A 132 9.92 -3.87 8.13
N GLY A 133 10.59 -4.98 8.41
CA GLY A 133 9.95 -6.26 8.70
C GLY A 133 10.25 -7.35 7.68
N LEU A 134 9.64 -8.51 7.90
CA LEU A 134 9.80 -9.66 7.03
C LEU A 134 8.99 -9.47 5.74
N ILE A 135 9.71 -9.35 4.62
CA ILE A 135 9.09 -9.19 3.30
C ILE A 135 8.83 -10.56 2.67
N THR A 136 7.56 -10.85 2.40
CA THR A 136 7.14 -12.06 1.68
C THR A 136 6.41 -11.72 0.38
N ARG A 137 6.70 -12.46 -0.68
CA ARG A 137 6.02 -12.28 -1.98
C ARG A 137 4.60 -12.84 -1.95
N VAL A 138 3.69 -12.15 -2.63
CA VAL A 138 2.34 -12.65 -2.90
C VAL A 138 2.40 -13.70 -4.00
N LYS A 139 1.76 -14.85 -3.77
CA LYS A 139 1.56 -15.92 -4.75
C LYS A 139 0.30 -15.69 -5.56
N ARG A 140 -0.81 -15.36 -4.88
CA ARG A 140 -2.13 -15.21 -5.49
C ARG A 140 -3.03 -14.34 -4.62
N PHE A 141 -3.88 -13.57 -5.28
CA PHE A 141 -5.01 -12.89 -4.67
C PHE A 141 -6.31 -13.64 -4.96
N PHE A 142 -7.25 -13.55 -4.03
CA PHE A 142 -8.62 -14.02 -4.14
C PHE A 142 -9.52 -12.88 -3.70
N VAL A 143 -10.72 -12.81 -4.26
CA VAL A 143 -11.77 -11.89 -3.84
C VAL A 143 -13.06 -12.71 -3.70
N HIS A 144 -13.91 -12.32 -2.75
CA HIS A 144 -15.19 -12.96 -2.54
C HIS A 144 -16.02 -12.95 -3.82
N GLU A 145 -16.67 -14.06 -4.16
CA GLU A 145 -17.43 -14.22 -5.39
C GLU A 145 -18.64 -13.27 -5.47
N SER A 146 -19.23 -12.96 -4.31
CA SER A 146 -20.27 -11.94 -4.14
C SER A 146 -19.76 -10.51 -3.88
N TYR A 147 -18.45 -10.25 -4.05
CA TYR A 147 -17.92 -8.90 -3.87
C TYR A 147 -18.54 -7.92 -4.87
N ASP A 148 -19.11 -6.85 -4.34
CA ASP A 148 -19.68 -5.73 -5.09
C ASP A 148 -18.77 -4.51 -4.93
N PRO A 149 -18.08 -4.05 -6.00
CA PRO A 149 -17.18 -2.91 -5.92
C PRO A 149 -17.89 -1.55 -5.81
N THR A 150 -19.21 -1.50 -6.06
CA THR A 150 -20.02 -0.28 -5.96
C THR A 150 -20.49 -0.05 -4.53
N GLU A 151 -21.09 -1.08 -3.92
CA GLU A 151 -21.64 -1.00 -2.56
C GLU A 151 -20.64 -1.46 -1.47
N LEU A 152 -19.51 -2.03 -1.88
CA LEU A 152 -18.51 -2.67 -0.99
C LEU A 152 -19.14 -3.74 -0.08
N PHE A 153 -20.13 -4.46 -0.63
CA PHE A 153 -20.68 -5.66 -0.02
C PHE A 153 -19.74 -6.84 -0.26
N TYR A 154 -19.65 -7.73 0.72
CA TYR A 154 -18.70 -8.85 0.74
C TYR A 154 -17.27 -8.39 0.39
N ASP A 155 -16.84 -7.26 0.95
CA ASP A 155 -15.53 -6.65 0.74
C ASP A 155 -14.41 -7.46 1.43
N PHE A 156 -14.23 -8.71 0.98
CA PHE A 156 -13.23 -9.64 1.45
C PHE A 156 -12.28 -10.02 0.31
N GLY A 157 -10.99 -9.83 0.60
CA GLY A 157 -9.87 -10.29 -0.20
C GLY A 157 -9.02 -11.27 0.61
N ALA A 158 -8.39 -12.22 -0.07
CA ALA A 158 -7.43 -13.12 0.54
C ALA A 158 -6.12 -13.12 -0.24
N ILE A 159 -5.03 -13.30 0.50
CA ILE A 159 -3.67 -13.24 -0.01
C ILE A 159 -2.99 -14.55 0.34
N ALA A 160 -2.66 -15.35 -0.67
CA ALA A 160 -1.78 -16.49 -0.49
C ALA A 160 -0.33 -16.06 -0.69
N LEU A 161 0.55 -16.47 0.22
CA LEU A 161 1.98 -16.18 0.15
C LEU A 161 2.74 -17.19 -0.72
N VAL A 162 3.94 -16.82 -1.17
CA VAL A 162 4.85 -17.77 -1.85
C VAL A 162 5.50 -18.73 -0.86
N LYS A 163 5.78 -18.27 0.36
CA LYS A 163 6.37 -19.05 1.46
C LYS A 163 5.49 -18.93 2.70
N ASN A 164 5.57 -19.92 3.58
CA ASN A 164 4.90 -19.87 4.87
C ASN A 164 5.58 -18.84 5.78
N LEU A 165 4.80 -18.16 6.60
CA LEU A 165 5.27 -17.34 7.71
C LEU A 165 5.76 -18.25 8.85
N GLU A 166 6.87 -17.84 9.42
CA GLU A 166 7.30 -18.30 10.73
C GLU A 166 6.61 -17.44 11.78
N PHE A 167 6.18 -18.07 12.88
CA PHE A 167 5.42 -17.38 13.91
C PHE A 167 6.32 -17.15 15.11
N ASP A 168 6.31 -15.92 15.60
CA ASP A 168 7.10 -15.42 16.72
C ASP A 168 6.29 -14.35 17.48
N ILE A 169 6.91 -13.62 18.40
CA ILE A 169 6.19 -12.62 19.20
C ILE A 169 5.69 -11.41 18.37
N GLU A 170 6.24 -11.18 17.18
CA GLU A 170 5.91 -10.05 16.30
C GLU A 170 5.01 -10.49 15.12
N THR A 171 4.89 -11.79 14.87
CA THR A 171 4.13 -12.38 13.76
C THR A 171 3.30 -13.57 14.25
N GLN A 172 1.99 -13.38 14.40
CA GLN A 172 1.04 -14.42 14.86
C GLN A 172 -0.27 -14.34 14.08
N PRO A 173 -1.05 -15.43 13.99
CA PRO A 173 -2.39 -15.35 13.42
C PRO A 173 -3.36 -14.61 14.36
N ALA A 174 -4.34 -13.93 13.78
CA ALA A 174 -5.43 -13.30 14.50
C ALA A 174 -6.33 -14.36 15.16
N LYS A 175 -6.87 -14.02 16.34
CA LYS A 175 -8.05 -14.72 16.87
C LYS A 175 -9.27 -14.22 16.12
N LEU A 176 -9.98 -15.14 15.47
CA LEU A 176 -11.21 -14.85 14.74
C LEU A 176 -12.45 -15.16 15.59
N PRO A 177 -13.62 -14.60 15.27
CA PRO A 177 -14.86 -14.97 15.92
C PRO A 177 -15.09 -16.48 15.83
N HIS A 178 -15.45 -17.10 16.96
CA HIS A 178 -15.76 -18.51 17.05
C HIS A 178 -17.27 -18.72 17.20
N GLY A 179 -17.76 -19.86 16.74
CA GLY A 179 -19.18 -20.21 16.74
C GLY A 179 -19.78 -20.16 15.34
N ASN A 180 -21.07 -20.46 15.26
CA ASN A 180 -21.84 -20.26 14.04
C ASN A 180 -22.27 -18.78 13.88
N ILE A 181 -22.76 -18.41 12.70
CA ILE A 181 -23.11 -17.03 12.39
C ILE A 181 -24.19 -16.44 13.32
N THR A 182 -25.08 -17.28 13.86
CA THR A 182 -26.14 -16.85 14.79
C THR A 182 -25.54 -16.48 16.15
N GLU A 183 -24.65 -17.30 16.68
CA GLU A 183 -23.92 -17.05 17.93
C GLU A 183 -23.04 -15.81 17.82
N THR A 184 -22.28 -15.68 16.73
CA THR A 184 -21.40 -14.52 16.52
C THR A 184 -22.21 -13.24 16.30
N SER A 185 -23.35 -13.31 15.63
CA SER A 185 -24.26 -12.15 15.49
C SER A 185 -24.83 -11.70 16.84
N ALA A 186 -25.20 -12.63 17.72
CA ALA A 186 -25.67 -12.29 19.07
C ALA A 186 -24.58 -11.61 19.91
N LEU A 187 -23.33 -12.08 19.82
CA LEU A 187 -22.17 -11.45 20.46
C LEU A 187 -21.88 -10.06 19.89
N LEU A 188 -21.91 -9.90 18.57
CA LEU A 188 -21.69 -8.61 17.91
C LEU A 188 -22.79 -7.60 18.32
N ASN A 189 -24.05 -8.04 18.36
CA ASN A 189 -25.16 -7.21 18.86
C ASN A 189 -24.95 -6.79 20.32
N ASN A 190 -24.47 -7.70 21.17
CA ASN A 190 -24.13 -7.37 22.55
C ASN A 190 -23.04 -6.29 22.61
N TYR A 191 -21.97 -6.42 21.82
CA TYR A 191 -20.90 -5.41 21.75
C TYR A 191 -21.39 -4.05 21.25
N SER A 192 -22.22 -4.03 20.21
CA SER A 192 -22.86 -2.83 19.69
C SER A 192 -23.78 -2.15 20.72
N ASN A 193 -24.60 -2.93 21.43
CA ASN A 193 -25.54 -2.40 22.44
C ASN A 193 -24.82 -1.80 23.65
N HIS A 194 -23.69 -2.40 24.06
CA HIS A 194 -22.87 -1.90 25.16
C HIS A 194 -21.79 -0.90 24.72
N ARG A 195 -21.78 -0.51 23.44
CA ARG A 195 -20.81 0.41 22.87
C ARG A 195 -19.36 0.02 23.17
N THR A 196 -19.05 -1.25 22.94
CA THR A 196 -17.73 -1.82 23.24
C THR A 196 -16.63 -1.05 22.51
N ILE A 197 -15.56 -0.72 23.23
CA ILE A 197 -14.37 -0.11 22.65
C ILE A 197 -13.58 -1.18 21.90
N CYS A 198 -13.33 -0.92 20.63
CA CYS A 198 -12.51 -1.75 19.76
C CYS A 198 -11.30 -0.95 19.29
N LYS A 199 -10.21 -1.65 18.95
CA LYS A 199 -8.94 -1.08 18.52
C LYS A 199 -8.74 -1.33 17.02
N ALA A 200 -8.64 -0.25 16.25
CA ALA A 200 -8.18 -0.31 14.86
C ALA A 200 -6.68 -0.06 14.81
N TYR A 201 -5.96 -0.83 14.00
CA TYR A 201 -4.51 -0.76 13.86
C TYR A 201 -4.14 -0.50 12.40
N GLY A 202 -3.08 0.29 12.20
CA GLY A 202 -2.60 0.55 10.85
C GLY A 202 -1.53 1.64 10.79
N TRP A 203 -1.07 1.91 9.58
CA TRP A 203 0.01 2.85 9.29
C TRP A 203 -0.47 4.11 8.56
N GLY A 204 -1.71 4.11 8.06
CA GLY A 204 -2.25 5.08 7.10
C GLY A 204 -1.48 5.13 5.77
N VAL A 205 -1.99 5.90 4.80
CA VAL A 205 -1.23 6.22 3.59
C VAL A 205 -0.15 7.24 3.95
N SER A 206 1.08 6.75 4.04
CA SER A 206 2.24 7.62 4.03
C SER A 206 2.36 8.31 2.66
N THR A 207 2.25 9.64 2.63
CA THR A 207 2.89 10.40 1.56
C THR A 207 4.38 10.09 1.66
N ALA A 208 5.00 9.66 0.55
CA ALA A 208 6.29 8.97 0.46
C ALA A 208 7.54 9.64 1.11
N ARG A 209 7.36 10.70 1.92
CA ARG A 209 8.37 11.46 2.63
C ARG A 209 8.38 11.23 4.15
N THR A 210 7.44 10.49 4.73
CA THR A 210 7.48 10.19 6.18
C THR A 210 7.14 8.73 6.47
N TYR A 211 8.13 7.97 6.93
CA TYR A 211 7.91 6.65 7.51
C TYR A 211 6.95 6.78 8.71
N SER A 212 5.72 6.30 8.57
CA SER A 212 4.75 6.27 9.67
C SER A 212 4.95 5.00 10.47
N GLY A 213 5.15 5.17 11.78
CA GLY A 213 5.06 4.05 12.71
C GLY A 213 3.62 3.56 12.82
N LEU A 214 3.46 2.31 13.25
CA LEU A 214 2.19 1.66 13.51
C LEU A 214 1.45 2.44 14.59
N LYS A 215 0.16 2.66 14.34
CA LYS A 215 -0.73 3.37 15.24
C LYS A 215 -1.91 2.50 15.63
N VAL A 216 -2.49 2.85 16.76
CA VAL A 216 -3.76 2.29 17.25
C VAL A 216 -4.72 3.41 17.60
N VAL A 217 -6.00 3.20 17.31
CA VAL A 217 -7.09 4.07 17.73
C VAL A 217 -8.22 3.26 18.35
N ASP A 218 -8.79 3.81 19.42
CA ASP A 218 -9.97 3.27 20.07
C ASP A 218 -11.22 3.82 19.38
N LEU A 219 -12.11 2.92 18.95
CA LEU A 219 -13.36 3.21 18.24
C LEU A 219 -14.53 2.53 18.98
N LEU A 220 -15.67 3.22 19.07
CA LEU A 220 -16.86 2.69 19.73
C LEU A 220 -17.73 1.96 18.72
N MET A 221 -17.94 0.66 18.91
CA MET A 221 -18.91 -0.10 18.14
C MET A 221 -20.32 0.43 18.41
N VAL A 222 -21.16 0.48 17.37
CA VAL A 222 -22.55 0.93 17.48
C VAL A 222 -23.51 -0.05 16.84
N THR A 223 -24.79 0.07 17.18
CA THR A 223 -25.87 -0.72 16.57
C THR A 223 -26.03 -0.38 15.09
N ALA A 224 -26.51 -1.34 14.30
CA ALA A 224 -26.81 -1.12 12.88
C ALA A 224 -27.75 0.08 12.66
N ASP A 225 -28.79 0.22 13.48
CA ASP A 225 -29.74 1.33 13.38
C ASP A 225 -29.07 2.69 13.59
N ALA A 226 -28.29 2.84 14.65
CA ALA A 226 -27.52 4.06 14.91
C ALA A 226 -26.49 4.36 13.79
N CYS A 227 -25.85 3.33 13.21
CA CYS A 227 -24.97 3.53 12.08
C CYS A 227 -25.73 4.03 10.85
N GLN A 228 -26.83 3.35 10.50
CA GLN A 228 -27.65 3.72 9.35
C GLN A 228 -28.26 5.10 9.51
N GLU A 229 -28.71 5.46 10.71
CA GLU A 229 -29.20 6.81 11.03
C GLU A 229 -28.13 7.87 10.76
N SER A 230 -26.88 7.62 11.17
CA SER A 230 -25.78 8.55 10.94
C SER A 230 -25.43 8.68 9.45
N LEU A 231 -25.40 7.56 8.72
CA LEU A 231 -25.17 7.54 7.27
C LEU A 231 -26.26 8.30 6.52
N THR A 232 -27.54 8.06 6.84
CA THR A 232 -28.69 8.72 6.21
C THR A 232 -28.70 10.21 6.49
N LYS A 233 -28.39 10.65 7.71
CA LYS A 233 -28.29 12.10 8.05
C LYS A 233 -27.25 12.85 7.23
N LYS A 234 -26.25 12.15 6.70
CA LYS A 234 -25.09 12.71 6.00
C LYS A 234 -25.06 12.36 4.51
N ASP A 235 -26.07 11.65 4.01
CA ASP A 235 -26.18 11.18 2.62
C ASP A 235 -24.96 10.35 2.17
N LEU A 236 -24.54 9.40 3.02
CA LEU A 236 -23.32 8.59 2.83
C LEU A 236 -23.58 7.14 2.39
N GLY A 237 -24.82 6.78 2.11
CA GLY A 237 -25.22 5.45 1.65
C GLY A 237 -25.88 4.58 2.72
N MET A 238 -25.85 3.26 2.49
CA MET A 238 -26.51 2.25 3.33
C MET A 238 -25.55 1.17 3.79
N ILE A 239 -25.89 0.51 4.89
CA ILE A 239 -25.16 -0.67 5.39
C ILE A 239 -26.03 -1.92 5.33
N ASN A 240 -25.39 -3.06 5.11
CA ASN A 240 -26.02 -4.36 5.28
C ASN A 240 -25.51 -5.03 6.58
N SER A 241 -26.32 -4.96 7.64
CA SER A 241 -25.96 -5.46 8.98
C SER A 241 -25.66 -6.96 9.05
N LYS A 242 -26.04 -7.75 8.03
CA LYS A 242 -25.70 -9.17 7.94
C LYS A 242 -24.23 -9.40 7.60
N ILE A 243 -23.58 -8.44 6.93
CA ILE A 243 -22.21 -8.57 6.40
C ILE A 243 -21.27 -7.43 6.77
N GLN A 244 -21.83 -6.33 7.29
CA GLN A 244 -21.11 -5.14 7.73
C GLN A 244 -21.56 -4.73 9.13
N PHE A 245 -20.71 -3.98 9.81
CA PHE A 245 -21.03 -3.26 11.04
C PHE A 245 -20.21 -1.98 11.10
N CYS A 246 -20.51 -1.11 12.06
CA CYS A 246 -19.87 0.19 12.14
C CYS A 246 -19.34 0.52 13.53
N THR A 247 -18.41 1.46 13.53
CA THR A 247 -18.06 2.24 14.71
C THR A 247 -18.43 3.70 14.47
N LEU A 248 -18.73 4.44 15.53
CA LEU A 248 -18.93 5.89 15.46
C LEU A 248 -17.89 6.60 16.33
N GLU A 249 -17.29 7.65 15.78
CA GLU A 249 -16.56 8.63 16.58
C GLU A 249 -17.50 9.79 16.93
N GLU A 250 -17.68 10.06 18.21
CA GLU A 250 -18.52 11.13 18.73
C GLU A 250 -17.77 12.47 18.82
N THR A 251 -16.46 12.45 19.10
CA THR A 251 -15.71 13.68 19.41
C THR A 251 -14.98 14.29 18.21
N GLY A 252 -14.95 13.60 17.07
CA GLY A 252 -14.26 14.05 15.86
C GLY A 252 -12.74 14.12 15.98
N LYS A 253 -12.17 13.34 16.90
CA LYS A 253 -10.73 13.35 17.17
C LYS A 253 -10.04 12.08 16.74
N LYS A 254 -10.77 10.99 16.48
CA LYS A 254 -10.25 9.63 16.34
C LYS A 254 -10.83 8.91 15.11
N ASP A 255 -10.00 8.33 14.24
CA ASP A 255 -10.54 7.46 13.17
C ASP A 255 -9.47 6.60 12.50
N ALA A 256 -9.91 5.46 11.95
CA ALA A 256 -9.16 4.73 10.95
C ALA A 256 -9.23 5.51 9.63
N CYS A 257 -8.11 5.64 8.92
CA CYS A 257 -8.04 6.54 7.77
C CYS A 257 -7.60 5.81 6.49
N GLN A 258 -7.51 6.57 5.41
CA GLN A 258 -6.94 6.14 4.14
C GLN A 258 -5.66 5.33 4.38
N GLY A 259 -5.58 4.13 3.79
CA GLY A 259 -4.43 3.22 3.87
C GLY A 259 -4.56 2.13 4.92
N ASP A 260 -5.44 2.29 5.90
CA ASP A 260 -5.74 1.24 6.88
C ASP A 260 -6.76 0.22 6.35
N SER A 261 -7.33 0.44 5.15
CA SER A 261 -8.22 -0.47 4.45
C SER A 261 -7.70 -1.92 4.46
N GLY A 262 -8.59 -2.87 4.72
CA GLY A 262 -8.25 -4.28 4.90
C GLY A 262 -7.49 -4.61 6.19
N GLY A 263 -7.18 -3.60 7.02
CA GLY A 263 -6.59 -3.75 8.33
C GLY A 263 -7.60 -4.17 9.41
N PRO A 264 -7.14 -4.62 10.58
CA PRO A 264 -7.98 -5.23 11.60
C PRO A 264 -8.67 -4.21 12.52
N LEU A 265 -9.92 -4.50 12.88
CA LEU A 265 -10.59 -3.99 14.07
C LEU A 265 -10.70 -5.10 15.12
N SER A 266 -10.04 -4.93 16.27
CA SER A 266 -10.03 -5.89 17.36
C SER A 266 -10.89 -5.45 18.54
N CYS A 267 -11.80 -6.31 19.00
CA CYS A 267 -12.59 -6.11 20.21
C CYS A 267 -12.26 -7.25 21.17
N ASN A 268 -11.81 -6.93 22.39
CA ASN A 268 -11.41 -7.92 23.40
C ASN A 268 -10.42 -8.99 22.90
N GLY A 269 -9.46 -8.59 22.05
CA GLY A 269 -8.42 -9.48 21.52
C GLY A 269 -8.88 -10.41 20.39
N VAL A 270 -10.09 -10.22 19.86
CA VAL A 270 -10.63 -10.93 18.68
C VAL A 270 -10.80 -9.94 17.54
N VAL A 271 -10.37 -10.29 16.33
CA VAL A 271 -10.52 -9.43 15.14
C VAL A 271 -11.92 -9.65 14.54
N TRP A 272 -12.80 -8.69 14.74
CA TRP A 272 -14.21 -8.77 14.30
C TRP A 272 -14.45 -8.17 12.92
N GLY A 273 -13.61 -7.23 12.49
CA GLY A 273 -13.80 -6.52 11.24
C GLY A 273 -12.52 -6.26 10.47
N LEU A 274 -12.68 -6.14 9.15
CA LEU A 274 -11.71 -5.52 8.27
C LEU A 274 -12.19 -4.10 7.94
N VAL A 275 -11.30 -3.11 8.00
CA VAL A 275 -11.59 -1.74 7.55
C VAL A 275 -12.03 -1.81 6.09
N SER A 276 -13.25 -1.37 5.78
CA SER A 276 -13.81 -1.43 4.42
C SER A 276 -13.92 -0.03 3.84
N TRP A 277 -14.80 0.81 4.40
CA TRP A 277 -14.99 2.17 3.90
C TRP A 277 -15.43 3.13 5.01
N GLY A 278 -15.33 4.42 4.71
CA GLY A 278 -15.76 5.52 5.57
C GLY A 278 -15.52 6.84 4.86
N GLU A 279 -16.43 7.79 5.03
CA GLU A 279 -16.30 9.11 4.40
C GLU A 279 -15.52 10.05 5.29
N GLY A 280 -14.34 10.48 4.85
CA GLY A 280 -13.52 11.51 5.53
C GLY A 280 -13.05 11.12 6.93
N CYS A 281 -11.76 10.84 7.07
CA CYS A 281 -11.16 10.42 8.34
C CYS A 281 -11.41 11.40 9.49
N ALA A 282 -11.85 10.88 10.63
CA ALA A 282 -12.09 11.56 11.92
C ALA A 282 -13.00 12.76 11.84
N ARG A 283 -13.98 12.70 10.93
CA ARG A 283 -15.09 13.64 10.98
C ARG A 283 -16.04 13.24 12.11
N PRO A 284 -16.34 14.15 13.06
CA PRO A 284 -17.28 13.83 14.14
C PRO A 284 -18.63 13.36 13.59
N GLY A 285 -19.09 12.24 14.14
CA GLY A 285 -20.33 11.57 13.76
C GLY A 285 -20.24 10.77 12.46
N ASN A 286 -19.12 10.73 11.74
CA ASN A 286 -19.02 9.86 10.57
C ASN A 286 -18.75 8.42 11.03
N PRO A 287 -19.54 7.43 10.56
CA PRO A 287 -19.25 6.05 10.86
C PRO A 287 -18.12 5.52 9.98
N ALA A 288 -17.29 4.65 10.57
CA ALA A 288 -16.39 3.77 9.84
C ALA A 288 -17.06 2.40 9.72
N VAL A 289 -17.06 1.85 8.51
CA VAL A 289 -17.75 0.59 8.17
C VAL A 289 -16.73 -0.52 7.96
N PHE A 290 -17.04 -1.67 8.54
CA PHE A 290 -16.17 -2.84 8.57
C PHE A 290 -16.86 -4.05 7.97
N ALA A 291 -16.12 -4.83 7.18
CA ALA A 291 -16.57 -6.13 6.71
C ALA A 291 -16.44 -7.18 7.83
N ARG A 292 -17.50 -7.95 8.05
CA ARG A 292 -17.64 -8.90 9.17
C ARG A 292 -16.76 -10.16 9.03
N MET A 293 -15.80 -10.35 9.94
CA MET A 293 -14.86 -11.48 9.88
C MET A 293 -15.51 -12.86 10.06
N ASP A 294 -16.63 -12.94 10.78
CA ASP A 294 -17.39 -14.18 10.94
C ASP A 294 -18.06 -14.63 9.64
N VAL A 295 -18.39 -13.70 8.74
CA VAL A 295 -18.93 -14.01 7.41
C VAL A 295 -17.86 -14.56 6.48
N ALA A 296 -16.62 -14.05 6.56
CA ALA A 296 -15.52 -14.48 5.69
C ALA A 296 -15.09 -15.94 5.90
N LYS A 297 -15.42 -16.55 7.04
CA LYS A 297 -14.96 -17.89 7.41
C LYS A 297 -15.38 -18.96 6.39
N ASN A 298 -16.67 -18.98 6.03
CA ASN A 298 -17.20 -19.99 5.10
C ASN A 298 -16.55 -19.86 3.72
N TRP A 299 -16.41 -18.63 3.24
CA TRP A 299 -15.75 -18.32 1.97
C TRP A 299 -14.28 -18.79 1.94
N LEU A 300 -13.53 -18.54 3.02
CA LEU A 300 -12.14 -19.00 3.10
C LEU A 300 -12.02 -20.52 2.98
N GLU A 301 -12.87 -21.26 3.70
CA GLU A 301 -12.87 -22.72 3.72
C GLU A 301 -13.29 -23.32 2.38
N GLN A 302 -14.24 -22.70 1.68
CA GLN A 302 -14.81 -23.23 0.44
C GLN A 302 -14.00 -22.83 -0.80
N ASP A 303 -13.66 -21.55 -0.91
CA ASP A 303 -13.20 -20.96 -2.18
C ASP A 303 -11.74 -20.54 -2.17
N VAL A 304 -11.10 -20.47 -1.00
CA VAL A 304 -9.70 -20.02 -0.90
C VAL A 304 -8.75 -21.18 -0.59
N TYR A 305 -9.03 -21.97 0.44
CA TYR A 305 -8.11 -23.03 0.88
C TYR A 305 -8.10 -24.26 -0.03
N ASN A 306 -9.20 -24.53 -0.72
CA ASN A 306 -9.33 -25.69 -1.60
C ASN A 306 -8.69 -25.48 -2.99
N ILE A 307 -8.34 -24.24 -3.35
CA ILE A 307 -7.71 -23.95 -4.63
C ILE A 307 -6.21 -24.25 -4.53
N PRO A 308 -5.68 -25.25 -5.27
CA PRO A 308 -4.26 -25.56 -5.22
C PRO A 308 -3.45 -24.34 -5.64
N LEU A 309 -2.52 -23.92 -4.78
CA LEU A 309 -1.48 -22.97 -5.15
C LEU A 309 -0.51 -23.70 -6.05
N GLN A 310 -0.84 -23.85 -7.34
CA GLN A 310 0.01 -24.54 -8.32
C GLN A 310 1.46 -24.11 -8.11
N SER A 311 2.34 -25.09 -7.90
CA SER A 311 3.77 -24.86 -7.97
C SER A 311 4.03 -24.32 -9.37
N THR A 312 4.25 -23.01 -9.46
CA THR A 312 4.92 -22.50 -10.64
C THR A 312 6.24 -23.24 -10.58
N SER A 313 6.46 -24.14 -11.54
CA SER A 313 7.81 -24.57 -11.90
C SER A 313 8.67 -23.33 -11.78
N SER A 314 9.78 -23.45 -11.06
CA SER A 314 10.84 -22.49 -11.16
C SER A 314 11.08 -22.29 -12.66
N ALA A 315 10.52 -21.22 -13.23
CA ALA A 315 11.16 -20.57 -14.35
C ALA A 315 12.49 -20.16 -13.75
N GLN A 316 13.46 -21.07 -13.91
CA GLN A 316 14.85 -20.83 -13.72
C GLN A 316 15.12 -19.63 -14.62
N TYR A 317 15.11 -18.44 -14.01
CA TYR A 317 15.75 -17.31 -14.63
C TYR A 317 17.21 -17.72 -14.63
N ASP A 318 17.66 -18.29 -15.75
CA ASP A 318 19.07 -18.45 -16.02
C ASP A 318 19.68 -17.05 -15.88
N ILE A 319 20.34 -16.85 -14.75
CA ILE A 319 21.29 -15.76 -14.60
C ILE A 319 22.28 -15.99 -15.75
N PRO A 320 22.52 -15.00 -16.63
CA PRO A 320 23.44 -15.17 -17.73
C PRO A 320 24.76 -15.69 -17.16
N ASP A 321 25.22 -16.82 -17.68
CA ASP A 321 26.46 -17.50 -17.33
C ASP A 321 27.57 -16.46 -17.04
N GLU A 322 28.39 -16.64 -16.00
CA GLU A 322 29.38 -15.63 -15.56
C GLU A 322 30.27 -15.14 -16.73
N LYS A 323 30.48 -16.00 -17.73
CA LYS A 323 31.15 -15.69 -18.99
C LYS A 323 30.47 -14.58 -19.79
N ILE A 324 29.13 -14.53 -19.83
CA ILE A 324 28.35 -13.49 -20.52
C ILE A 324 28.49 -12.15 -19.81
N ILE A 325 28.46 -12.15 -18.46
CA ILE A 325 28.70 -10.93 -17.67
C ILE A 325 30.12 -10.40 -17.93
N TYR A 326 31.10 -11.29 -17.97
CA TYR A 326 32.49 -10.93 -18.27
C TYR A 326 32.65 -10.34 -19.68
N ILE A 327 31.97 -10.92 -20.69
CA ILE A 327 31.97 -10.41 -22.06
C ILE A 327 31.31 -9.02 -22.14
N LEU A 328 30.22 -8.78 -21.40
CA LEU A 328 29.55 -7.48 -21.36
C LEU A 328 30.42 -6.41 -20.70
N ILE A 329 31.10 -6.74 -19.59
CA ILE A 329 32.06 -5.84 -18.93
C ILE A 329 33.24 -5.52 -19.86
N LEU A 330 33.83 -6.52 -20.50
CA LEU A 330 34.93 -6.31 -21.45
C LEU A 330 34.51 -5.45 -22.65
N ARG A 331 33.29 -5.63 -23.17
CA ARG A 331 32.74 -4.78 -24.24
C ARG A 331 32.52 -3.34 -23.77
N ALA A 332 32.01 -3.13 -22.56
CA ALA A 332 31.84 -1.80 -21.99
C ALA A 332 33.20 -1.10 -21.78
N CYS A 333 34.20 -1.81 -21.25
CA CYS A 333 35.56 -1.30 -21.10
C CYS A 333 36.21 -0.95 -22.45
N PHE A 334 35.96 -1.75 -23.50
CA PHE A 334 36.48 -1.46 -24.84
C PHE A 334 35.84 -0.21 -25.45
N ILE A 335 34.54 -0.02 -25.27
CA ILE A 335 33.80 1.18 -25.72
C ILE A 335 34.30 2.43 -24.98
N LEU A 336 34.47 2.33 -23.65
CA LEU A 336 35.00 3.43 -22.83
C LEU A 336 36.46 3.78 -23.19
N ARG A 337 37.29 2.77 -23.50
CA ARG A 337 38.66 3.01 -23.95
C ARG A 337 38.68 3.67 -25.33
N ARG A 338 37.81 3.25 -26.26
CA ARG A 338 37.73 3.83 -27.61
C ARG A 338 37.22 5.27 -27.60
N THR A 339 36.27 5.59 -26.72
CA THR A 339 35.78 6.96 -26.54
C THR A 339 36.83 7.87 -25.89
N TYR A 340 37.63 7.37 -24.95
CA TYR A 340 38.75 8.11 -24.36
C TYR A 340 39.84 8.50 -25.39
N TYR A 341 40.15 7.62 -26.36
CA TYR A 341 41.11 7.93 -27.42
C TYR A 341 40.57 8.87 -28.50
N LEU A 342 39.25 9.01 -28.64
CA LEU A 342 38.62 9.96 -29.57
C LEU A 342 38.46 11.37 -28.96
N LEU A 343 38.64 11.49 -27.64
CA LEU A 343 38.57 12.75 -26.86
C LEU A 343 39.96 13.37 -26.61
N LYS A 344 41.01 12.76 -27.15
CA LYS A 344 42.39 13.26 -27.17
C LYS A 344 42.78 13.54 -28.62
#